data_AF-A0A0Q6TT61-F1
#
_entry.id   AF-A0A0Q6TT61-F1
#
_cell.length_a   1.000
_cell.length_b   1.000
_cell.length_c   1.000
_cell.angle_alpha   90.00
_cell.angle_beta   90.00
_cell.angle_gamma   90.00
#
_symmetry.space_group_name_H-M   'P 1'
#
loop_
_entity.id
_entity.type
_entity.pdbx_description
1 polymer ?
#
loop_
_entity_poly.entity_id
_entity_poly.type
_entity_poly.pdbx_seq_one_letter_code
_entity_poly.pdbx_strand_id
1 'polypeptide(L)'
;MSQMPAARLGDDVAHSQAGLGMLLGVLGGVVAGAVLVGATIATGGAALAVVAAVGGAAGLTSFGGLAGMNIGAAMMGPPTGKFVVGSPNVLINSRPATLTFVSMAVCIKEAGVPIPLATGSSTVFINIGMAGREGEKLGCSAVSVKMTSPNVLIGGESAQDPRVEIKPEVPQWAVTALQVLGVAGAILALPFAIATVGVAATIGGAVLGYYGGKYGGEAGRALGEALGMSEAGKRAMEAGGQFLGGMIGGAAGVKGVRAFNSRYQIVAQPGTLGMNGGNLKIVRRPPQPTTSLKPAKPVSYERPSGFRKGVRDKVWESARGPDGEVRNPGTGEVMDPNKPWDMGHKPGYEFRKHQQSAMDRGISRKEFLNEHNDPSHYRPELPSYNRSHAGEDMTGDYLGF
;
A
#
# COMPACT_ATOMS: atom_id res chain seq x y z
N MET A 1 23.90 7.25 27.54
CA MET A 1 24.33 5.85 27.30
C MET A 1 23.29 4.93 27.90
N SER A 2 22.77 3.97 27.12
CA SER A 2 21.80 2.98 27.63
C SER A 2 22.50 2.06 28.63
N GLN A 3 21.89 1.82 29.79
CA GLN A 3 22.34 0.83 30.77
C GLN A 3 21.35 -0.32 30.76
N MET A 4 21.83 -1.55 30.58
CA MET A 4 20.98 -2.74 30.49
C MET A 4 21.36 -3.76 31.57
N PRO A 5 20.40 -4.50 32.13
CA PRO A 5 20.64 -5.57 33.10
C PRO A 5 21.69 -6.57 32.63
N ALA A 6 22.63 -6.93 33.49
CA ALA A 6 23.66 -7.91 33.18
C ALA A 6 23.07 -9.31 33.01
N ALA A 7 23.47 -10.04 31.96
CA ALA A 7 23.06 -11.41 31.74
C ALA A 7 24.03 -12.39 32.41
N ARG A 8 23.48 -13.48 32.96
CA ARG A 8 24.18 -14.46 33.80
C ARG A 8 23.84 -15.90 33.39
N LEU A 9 24.66 -16.83 33.84
CA LEU A 9 24.42 -18.27 33.69
C LEU A 9 23.03 -18.65 34.23
N GLY A 10 22.22 -19.31 33.40
CA GLY A 10 20.85 -19.75 33.67
C GLY A 10 19.75 -18.75 33.28
N ASP A 11 20.12 -17.55 32.83
CA ASP A 11 19.14 -16.57 32.33
C ASP A 11 18.55 -17.06 31.00
N ASP A 12 17.29 -16.69 30.76
CA ASP A 12 16.51 -17.16 29.62
C ASP A 12 16.94 -16.49 28.31
N VAL A 13 16.80 -17.24 27.21
CA VAL A 13 17.01 -16.75 25.86
C VAL A 13 15.80 -17.05 25.00
N ALA A 14 15.36 -16.09 24.19
CA ALA A 14 14.20 -16.22 23.32
C ALA A 14 14.48 -15.65 21.94
N HIS A 15 13.77 -16.17 20.94
CA HIS A 15 13.74 -15.58 19.61
C HIS A 15 12.65 -14.52 19.54
N SER A 16 12.81 -13.58 18.62
CA SER A 16 11.72 -12.67 18.30
C SER A 16 10.60 -13.43 17.55
N GLN A 17 9.58 -12.69 17.11
CA GLN A 17 8.54 -13.19 16.22
C GLN A 17 8.71 -12.61 14.81
N ALA A 18 9.94 -12.24 14.40
CA ALA A 18 10.19 -11.58 13.12
C ALA A 18 9.71 -12.42 11.92
N GLY A 19 9.96 -13.73 11.93
CA GLY A 19 9.50 -14.62 10.86
C GLY A 19 7.97 -14.72 10.78
N LEU A 20 7.30 -14.84 11.93
CA LEU A 20 5.83 -14.87 11.99
C LEU A 20 5.22 -13.53 11.57
N GLY A 21 5.78 -12.44 12.06
CA GLY A 21 5.38 -11.09 11.69
C GLY A 21 5.53 -10.87 10.18
N MET A 22 6.63 -11.32 9.57
CA MET A 22 6.81 -11.26 8.12
C MET A 22 5.71 -12.01 7.38
N LEU A 23 5.39 -13.24 7.79
CA LEU A 23 4.37 -14.06 7.16
C LEU A 23 2.98 -13.39 7.24
N LEU A 24 2.58 -12.94 8.44
CA LEU A 24 1.31 -12.25 8.65
C LEU A 24 1.26 -10.93 7.88
N GLY A 25 2.38 -10.23 7.81
CA GLY A 25 2.55 -9.02 7.01
C GLY A 25 2.36 -9.26 5.52
N VAL A 26 2.97 -10.31 4.97
CA VAL A 26 2.78 -10.74 3.57
C VAL A 26 1.30 -11.04 3.30
N LEU A 27 0.66 -11.82 4.18
CA LEU A 27 -0.77 -12.14 4.05
C LEU A 27 -1.64 -10.88 4.06
N GLY A 28 -1.38 -9.95 4.99
CA GLY A 28 -2.07 -8.66 5.04
C GLY A 28 -1.86 -7.83 3.78
N GLY A 29 -0.63 -7.80 3.26
CA GLY A 29 -0.29 -7.11 2.02
C GLY A 29 -0.98 -7.71 0.79
N VAL A 30 -1.08 -9.04 0.71
CA VAL A 30 -1.82 -9.75 -0.36
C VAL A 30 -3.30 -9.44 -0.30
N VAL A 31 -3.91 -9.50 0.89
CA VAL A 31 -5.34 -9.16 1.07
C VAL A 31 -5.61 -7.71 0.67
N ALA A 32 -4.80 -6.78 1.15
CA ALA A 32 -4.92 -5.36 0.77
C ALA A 32 -4.75 -5.16 -0.75
N GLY A 33 -3.78 -5.85 -1.36
CA GLY A 33 -3.57 -5.84 -2.81
C GLY A 33 -4.78 -6.37 -3.58
N ALA A 34 -5.35 -7.51 -3.15
CA ALA A 34 -6.54 -8.09 -3.78
C ALA A 34 -7.76 -7.18 -3.65
N VAL A 35 -7.96 -6.54 -2.50
CA VAL A 35 -9.03 -5.54 -2.30
C VAL A 35 -8.85 -4.36 -3.25
N LEU A 36 -7.63 -3.83 -3.42
CA LEU A 36 -7.39 -2.73 -4.35
C LEU A 36 -7.60 -3.14 -5.82
N VAL A 37 -7.19 -4.35 -6.21
CA VAL A 37 -7.45 -4.87 -7.56
C VAL A 37 -8.96 -5.05 -7.78
N GLY A 38 -9.66 -5.65 -6.83
CA GLY A 38 -11.11 -5.80 -6.86
C GLY A 38 -11.83 -4.46 -6.95
N ALA A 39 -11.42 -3.46 -6.15
CA ALA A 39 -11.94 -2.11 -6.21
C ALA A 39 -11.66 -1.44 -7.57
N THR A 40 -10.50 -1.68 -8.17
CA THR A 40 -10.18 -1.16 -9.51
C THR A 40 -11.12 -1.74 -10.57
N ILE A 41 -11.42 -3.04 -10.50
CA ILE A 41 -12.38 -3.69 -11.40
C ILE A 41 -13.79 -3.15 -11.16
N ALA A 42 -14.23 -3.12 -9.90
CA ALA A 42 -15.57 -2.68 -9.53
C ALA A 42 -15.84 -1.21 -9.88
N THR A 43 -14.81 -0.36 -9.82
CA THR A 43 -14.91 1.07 -10.12
C THR A 43 -14.58 1.41 -11.58
N GLY A 44 -14.49 0.42 -12.47
CA GLY A 44 -14.19 0.65 -13.89
C GLY A 44 -12.82 1.34 -14.13
N GLY A 45 -11.86 1.11 -13.24
CA GLY A 45 -10.51 1.67 -13.32
C GLY A 45 -10.27 2.93 -12.46
N ALA A 46 -11.26 3.45 -11.74
CA ALA A 46 -11.07 4.66 -10.94
C ALA A 46 -10.02 4.48 -9.81
N ALA A 47 -9.93 3.28 -9.21
CA ALA A 47 -8.92 2.99 -8.19
C ALA A 47 -7.50 2.75 -8.75
N LEU A 48 -7.31 2.79 -10.07
CA LEU A 48 -6.02 2.55 -10.72
C LEU A 48 -4.93 3.56 -10.29
N ALA A 49 -5.31 4.81 -10.00
CA ALA A 49 -4.38 5.81 -9.49
C ALA A 49 -3.84 5.44 -8.10
N VAL A 50 -4.65 4.79 -7.27
CA VAL A 50 -4.26 4.30 -5.94
C VAL A 50 -3.35 3.08 -6.08
N VAL A 51 -3.70 2.14 -6.95
CA VAL A 51 -2.86 0.97 -7.28
C VAL A 51 -1.49 1.41 -7.79
N ALA A 52 -1.44 2.41 -8.68
CA ALA A 52 -0.21 2.95 -9.22
C ALA A 52 0.65 3.64 -8.14
N ALA A 53 0.02 4.35 -7.20
CA ALA A 53 0.70 5.05 -6.12
C ALA A 53 1.36 4.10 -5.10
N VAL A 54 0.80 2.92 -4.87
CA VAL A 54 1.33 1.93 -3.91
C VAL A 54 2.25 0.87 -4.52
N GLY A 55 2.58 0.97 -5.83
CA GLY A 55 3.34 -0.06 -6.53
C GLY A 55 2.56 -1.36 -6.78
N GLY A 56 1.23 -1.26 -6.80
CA GLY A 56 0.30 -2.36 -6.98
C GLY A 56 0.28 -3.38 -5.82
N ALA A 57 -0.33 -4.53 -6.08
CA ALA A 57 -0.43 -5.62 -5.09
C ALA A 57 0.94 -6.14 -4.66
N ALA A 58 1.92 -6.14 -5.56
CA ALA A 58 3.31 -6.53 -5.28
C ALA A 58 3.99 -5.56 -4.29
N GLY A 59 3.81 -4.25 -4.48
CA GLY A 59 4.31 -3.23 -3.55
C GLY A 59 3.74 -3.39 -2.15
N LEU A 60 2.43 -3.61 -2.03
CA LEU A 60 1.78 -3.85 -0.74
C LEU A 60 2.19 -5.16 -0.07
N THR A 61 2.42 -6.22 -0.86
CA THR A 61 2.89 -7.51 -0.32
C THR A 61 4.31 -7.41 0.22
N SER A 62 5.21 -6.76 -0.54
CA SER A 62 6.56 -6.45 -0.09
C SER A 62 6.55 -5.62 1.19
N PHE A 63 5.80 -4.51 1.18
CA PHE A 63 5.70 -3.63 2.33
C PHE A 63 5.12 -4.34 3.56
N GLY A 64 4.00 -5.05 3.38
CA GLY A 64 3.36 -5.82 4.44
C GLY A 64 4.34 -6.80 5.07
N GLY A 65 5.06 -7.58 4.26
CA GLY A 65 6.06 -8.52 4.74
C GLY A 65 7.20 -7.87 5.53
N LEU A 66 7.79 -6.79 5.00
CA LEU A 66 8.91 -6.10 5.67
C LEU A 66 8.46 -5.36 6.94
N ALA A 67 7.29 -4.71 6.91
CA ALA A 67 6.71 -4.06 8.08
C ALA A 67 6.34 -5.08 9.16
N GLY A 68 5.68 -6.16 8.76
CA GLY A 68 5.34 -7.28 9.63
C GLY A 68 6.57 -7.90 10.27
N MET A 69 7.67 -8.08 9.51
CA MET A 69 8.94 -8.56 10.03
C MET A 69 9.48 -7.66 11.15
N ASN A 70 9.49 -6.33 10.93
CA ASN A 70 9.98 -5.37 11.91
C ASN A 70 9.11 -5.32 13.17
N ILE A 71 7.79 -5.43 13.03
CA ILE A 71 6.85 -5.53 14.15
C ILE A 71 7.07 -6.84 14.92
N GLY A 72 7.18 -7.96 14.21
CA GLY A 72 7.46 -9.27 14.80
C GLY A 72 8.80 -9.29 15.53
N ALA A 73 9.81 -8.60 15.01
CA ALA A 73 11.11 -8.47 15.66
C ALA A 73 11.03 -7.75 17.02
N ALA A 74 9.99 -6.92 17.24
CA ALA A 74 9.74 -6.23 18.50
C ALA A 74 9.02 -7.07 19.54
N MET A 75 8.43 -8.19 19.12
CA MET A 75 7.70 -9.11 20.00
C MET A 75 8.57 -10.32 20.32
N MET A 76 8.97 -10.46 21.58
CA MET A 76 9.70 -11.64 22.03
C MET A 76 8.77 -12.84 22.17
N GLY A 77 9.19 -13.98 21.63
CA GLY A 77 8.53 -15.25 21.86
C GLY A 77 8.72 -15.77 23.28
N PRO A 78 8.11 -16.94 23.60
CA PRO A 78 8.40 -17.64 24.84
C PRO A 78 9.90 -18.01 24.92
N PRO A 79 10.45 -18.16 26.14
CA PRO A 79 11.80 -18.66 26.34
C PRO A 79 12.06 -19.94 25.55
N THR A 80 13.14 -19.94 24.77
CA THR A 80 13.57 -21.06 23.93
C THR A 80 14.77 -21.80 24.51
N GLY A 81 15.30 -21.34 25.64
CA GLY A 81 16.41 -21.99 26.32
C GLY A 81 17.07 -21.07 27.34
N LYS A 82 18.28 -21.45 27.80
CA LYS A 82 19.01 -20.78 28.89
C LYS A 82 20.50 -20.78 28.65
N PHE A 83 21.21 -19.81 29.24
CA PHE A 83 22.67 -19.85 29.33
C PHE A 83 23.13 -21.04 30.20
N VAL A 84 24.08 -21.81 29.68
CA VAL A 84 24.67 -22.99 30.32
C VAL A 84 26.17 -22.83 30.60
N VAL A 85 26.83 -21.84 29.99
CA VAL A 85 28.24 -21.50 30.25
C VAL A 85 28.38 -20.00 30.51
N GLY A 86 29.12 -19.65 31.56
CA GLY A 86 29.43 -18.28 31.98
C GLY A 86 30.90 -18.10 32.34
N SER A 87 31.23 -16.92 32.86
CA SER A 87 32.58 -16.58 33.32
C SER A 87 33.04 -17.47 34.49
N PRO A 88 34.28 -17.96 34.48
CA PRO A 88 34.79 -18.82 35.56
C PRO A 88 35.06 -18.08 36.88
N ASN A 89 35.24 -16.76 36.83
CA ASN A 89 35.76 -15.96 37.95
C ASN A 89 35.00 -14.65 38.19
N VAL A 90 34.14 -14.22 37.27
CA VAL A 90 33.30 -13.02 37.46
C VAL A 90 31.86 -13.46 37.69
N LEU A 91 31.38 -13.23 38.91
CA LEU A 91 30.02 -13.55 39.31
C LEU A 91 29.21 -12.27 39.48
N ILE A 92 27.96 -12.30 39.01
CA ILE A 92 26.97 -11.26 39.22
C ILE A 92 25.80 -11.92 39.96
N ASN A 93 25.49 -11.42 41.15
CA ASN A 93 24.51 -12.04 42.06
C ASN A 93 24.74 -13.55 42.27
N SER A 94 25.99 -13.92 42.55
CA SER A 94 26.42 -15.31 42.78
C SER A 94 26.23 -16.26 41.59
N ARG A 95 25.95 -15.72 40.39
CA ARG A 95 25.86 -16.49 39.14
C ARG A 95 26.95 -16.03 38.18
N PRO A 96 27.66 -16.93 37.49
CA PRO A 96 28.63 -16.58 36.48
C PRO A 96 28.10 -15.55 35.48
N ALA A 97 28.81 -14.44 35.29
CA ALA A 97 28.46 -13.42 34.32
C ALA A 97 28.64 -13.93 32.89
N THR A 98 27.85 -13.44 31.94
CA THR A 98 28.00 -13.83 30.53
C THR A 98 28.98 -12.94 29.77
N LEU A 99 29.68 -13.52 28.79
CA LEU A 99 30.60 -12.81 27.91
C LEU A 99 30.58 -13.40 26.49
N THR A 100 30.82 -12.58 25.48
CA THR A 100 30.84 -13.03 24.08
C THR A 100 31.88 -14.12 23.84
N PHE A 101 31.64 -14.94 22.81
CA PHE A 101 32.48 -16.07 22.37
C PHE A 101 32.59 -17.25 23.37
N VAL A 102 32.66 -17.00 24.67
CA VAL A 102 32.82 -18.03 25.71
C VAL A 102 31.48 -18.49 26.28
N SER A 103 30.57 -17.57 26.59
CA SER A 103 29.26 -17.96 27.12
C SER A 103 28.42 -18.63 26.06
N MET A 104 27.77 -19.72 26.45
CA MET A 104 26.92 -20.53 25.60
C MET A 104 25.53 -20.65 26.17
N ALA A 105 24.53 -20.67 25.31
CA ALA A 105 23.15 -21.01 25.65
C ALA A 105 22.69 -22.21 24.83
N VAL A 106 21.89 -23.07 25.44
CA VAL A 106 21.15 -24.10 24.71
C VAL A 106 19.88 -23.50 24.17
N CYS A 107 19.50 -23.86 22.94
CA CYS A 107 18.26 -23.40 22.33
C CYS A 107 17.49 -24.55 21.68
N ILE A 108 16.21 -24.68 21.98
CA ILE A 108 15.35 -25.73 21.43
C ILE A 108 15.16 -25.62 19.91
N LYS A 109 15.23 -24.41 19.34
CA LYS A 109 15.14 -24.20 17.89
C LYS A 109 16.36 -24.71 17.12
N GLU A 110 17.44 -25.01 17.84
CA GLU A 110 18.72 -25.46 17.31
C GLU A 110 19.04 -26.87 17.85
N ALA A 111 17.99 -27.66 18.08
CA ALA A 111 18.07 -29.02 18.61
C ALA A 111 18.86 -29.15 19.94
N GLY A 112 18.93 -28.07 20.73
CA GLY A 112 19.66 -28.05 22.01
C GLY A 112 21.17 -27.88 21.87
N VAL A 113 21.70 -27.60 20.67
CA VAL A 113 23.13 -27.33 20.47
C VAL A 113 23.53 -26.06 21.25
N PRO A 114 24.65 -26.09 22.01
CA PRO A 114 25.17 -24.90 22.68
C PRO A 114 25.64 -23.86 21.66
N ILE A 115 25.10 -22.65 21.75
CA ILE A 115 25.37 -21.55 20.82
C ILE A 115 26.04 -20.40 21.58
N PRO A 116 27.14 -19.85 21.05
CA PRO A 116 27.86 -18.78 21.71
C PRO A 116 27.10 -17.45 21.69
N LEU A 117 27.35 -16.63 22.72
CA LEU A 117 26.94 -15.24 22.77
C LEU A 117 27.74 -14.43 21.74
N ALA A 118 27.00 -13.74 20.86
CA ALA A 118 27.55 -13.06 19.71
C ALA A 118 27.69 -11.55 19.90
N THR A 119 26.83 -10.92 20.72
CA THR A 119 26.93 -9.49 21.01
C THR A 119 27.07 -9.21 22.51
N GLY A 120 27.63 -8.05 22.84
CA GLY A 120 27.85 -7.60 24.21
C GLY A 120 28.12 -6.11 24.28
N SER A 121 28.46 -5.61 25.47
CA SER A 121 28.84 -4.20 25.67
C SER A 121 30.11 -3.84 24.90
N SER A 122 30.08 -2.72 24.18
CA SER A 122 31.24 -2.14 23.50
C SER A 122 32.26 -1.50 24.43
N THR A 123 31.89 -1.25 25.69
CA THR A 123 32.73 -0.51 26.66
C THR A 123 33.08 -1.32 27.90
N VAL A 124 32.37 -2.41 28.18
CA VAL A 124 32.58 -3.25 29.36
C VAL A 124 32.92 -4.66 28.93
N PHE A 125 34.10 -5.12 29.32
CA PHE A 125 34.62 -6.44 28.99
C PHE A 125 34.71 -7.29 30.26
N ILE A 126 34.37 -8.55 30.13
CA ILE A 126 34.55 -9.56 31.17
C ILE A 126 35.54 -10.57 30.62
N ASN A 127 36.69 -10.71 31.28
CA ASN A 127 37.81 -11.53 30.80
C ASN A 127 38.19 -11.17 29.34
N ILE A 128 38.02 -12.13 28.43
CA ILE A 128 38.44 -12.06 27.02
C ILE A 128 37.30 -11.68 26.06
N GLY A 129 36.14 -11.30 26.58
CA GLY A 129 34.93 -11.05 25.79
C GLY A 129 34.16 -9.82 26.26
N MET A 130 33.24 -9.37 25.43
CA MET A 130 32.33 -8.28 25.76
C MET A 130 31.28 -8.76 26.76
N ALA A 131 30.95 -7.93 27.75
CA ALA A 131 29.99 -8.31 28.79
C ALA A 131 28.59 -8.48 28.21
N GLY A 132 27.95 -9.62 28.51
CA GLY A 132 26.59 -9.93 28.09
C GLY A 132 25.54 -9.22 28.95
N ARG A 133 24.46 -8.78 28.31
CA ARG A 133 23.37 -7.99 28.89
C ARG A 133 22.04 -8.43 28.32
N GLU A 134 20.95 -8.00 28.93
CA GLU A 134 19.63 -8.12 28.35
C GLU A 134 19.58 -7.55 26.93
N GLY A 135 18.92 -8.26 26.01
CA GLY A 135 18.83 -7.89 24.61
C GLY A 135 20.04 -8.26 23.74
N GLU A 136 21.12 -8.82 24.30
CA GLU A 136 22.26 -9.28 23.50
C GLU A 136 21.97 -10.59 22.76
N LYS A 137 22.47 -10.69 21.53
CA LYS A 137 22.19 -11.78 20.58
C LYS A 137 23.18 -12.92 20.71
N LEU A 138 22.66 -14.14 20.60
CA LEU A 138 23.39 -15.38 20.34
C LEU A 138 23.64 -15.56 18.84
N GLY A 139 24.51 -16.51 18.48
CA GLY A 139 24.76 -16.88 17.08
C GLY A 139 23.51 -17.34 16.29
N CYS A 140 22.44 -17.78 16.96
CA CYS A 140 21.15 -18.12 16.35
C CYS A 140 20.15 -16.94 16.28
N SER A 141 20.57 -15.71 16.59
CA SER A 141 19.70 -14.52 16.75
C SER A 141 18.74 -14.52 17.94
N ALA A 142 18.69 -15.58 18.76
CA ALA A 142 18.03 -15.49 20.06
C ALA A 142 18.68 -14.42 20.93
N VAL A 143 17.89 -13.67 21.68
CA VAL A 143 18.35 -12.66 22.62
C VAL A 143 18.11 -13.10 24.05
N SER A 144 18.98 -12.69 24.96
CA SER A 144 18.72 -12.87 26.40
C SER A 144 17.52 -12.02 26.83
N VAL A 145 16.56 -12.63 27.51
CA VAL A 145 15.32 -11.99 27.97
C VAL A 145 14.95 -12.49 29.35
N LYS A 146 14.37 -11.61 30.19
CA LYS A 146 13.74 -11.97 31.47
C LYS A 146 14.71 -12.62 32.49
N MET A 147 14.55 -12.31 33.77
CA MET A 147 15.43 -12.83 34.85
C MET A 147 16.92 -12.45 34.74
N THR A 148 17.28 -11.42 33.98
CA THR A 148 18.61 -10.79 34.04
C THR A 148 18.86 -10.14 35.41
N SER A 149 20.07 -9.63 35.67
CA SER A 149 20.40 -9.07 36.99
C SER A 149 19.46 -7.93 37.38
N PRO A 150 18.81 -7.99 38.56
CA PRO A 150 17.86 -6.95 38.97
C PRO A 150 18.55 -5.64 39.41
N ASN A 151 19.86 -5.67 39.65
CA ASN A 151 20.58 -4.56 40.27
C ASN A 151 21.98 -4.28 39.70
N VAL A 152 22.48 -5.11 38.77
CA VAL A 152 23.73 -4.84 38.07
C VAL A 152 23.40 -4.47 36.62
N LEU A 153 23.62 -3.20 36.30
CA LEU A 153 23.41 -2.65 34.97
C LEU A 153 24.76 -2.40 34.31
N ILE A 154 24.89 -2.78 33.04
CA ILE A 154 26.10 -2.61 32.26
C ILE A 154 25.83 -1.63 31.12
N GLY A 155 26.62 -0.56 31.06
CA GLY A 155 26.55 0.46 30.03
C GLY A 155 27.19 0.05 28.71
N GLY A 156 27.23 0.98 27.76
CA GLY A 156 27.83 0.79 26.43
C GLY A 156 26.80 0.44 25.35
N GLU A 157 27.19 0.60 24.10
CA GLU A 157 26.39 0.14 22.97
C GLU A 157 26.56 -1.37 22.77
N SER A 158 25.65 -2.02 22.05
CA SER A 158 25.81 -3.43 21.69
C SER A 158 26.75 -3.56 20.50
N ALA A 159 27.83 -4.31 20.66
CA ALA A 159 28.79 -4.62 19.62
C ALA A 159 28.84 -6.14 19.36
N GLN A 160 29.05 -6.52 18.11
CA GLN A 160 29.20 -7.93 17.71
C GLN A 160 30.65 -8.38 17.85
N ASP A 161 30.85 -9.57 18.40
CA ASP A 161 32.13 -10.24 18.46
C ASP A 161 32.46 -10.83 17.08
N PRO A 162 33.59 -10.46 16.45
CA PRO A 162 33.94 -10.94 15.11
C PRO A 162 34.15 -12.46 15.06
N ARG A 163 34.34 -13.12 16.20
CA ARG A 163 34.52 -14.59 16.28
C ARG A 163 33.20 -15.35 16.18
N VAL A 164 32.06 -14.68 16.26
CA VAL A 164 30.74 -15.32 16.30
C VAL A 164 29.84 -14.73 15.21
N GLU A 165 29.49 -15.58 14.25
CA GLU A 165 28.53 -15.25 13.21
C GLU A 165 27.09 -15.33 13.75
N ILE A 166 26.27 -14.33 13.40
CA ILE A 166 24.85 -14.29 13.75
C ILE A 166 24.05 -14.73 12.53
N LYS A 167 23.42 -15.90 12.63
CA LYS A 167 22.43 -16.36 11.65
C LYS A 167 21.15 -15.56 11.87
N PRO A 168 20.70 -14.75 10.89
CA PRO A 168 19.50 -13.94 11.05
C PRO A 168 18.26 -14.82 11.17
N GLU A 169 17.32 -14.42 12.04
CA GLU A 169 16.08 -15.17 12.28
C GLU A 169 15.23 -15.31 11.01
N VAL A 170 15.19 -14.26 10.20
CA VAL A 170 14.63 -14.31 8.84
C VAL A 170 15.79 -14.41 7.86
N PRO A 171 15.80 -15.41 6.96
CA PRO A 171 16.91 -15.58 6.04
C PRO A 171 16.99 -14.40 5.07
N GLN A 172 18.21 -13.95 4.79
CA GLN A 172 18.45 -12.74 4.01
C GLN A 172 17.82 -12.79 2.60
N TRP A 173 17.81 -13.97 1.97
CA TRP A 173 17.19 -14.15 0.65
C TRP A 173 15.69 -13.81 0.67
N ALA A 174 14.98 -14.06 1.78
CA ALA A 174 13.55 -13.77 1.89
C ALA A 174 13.30 -12.26 1.98
N VAL A 175 14.13 -11.56 2.78
CA VAL A 175 14.11 -10.09 2.85
C VAL A 175 14.41 -9.49 1.48
N THR A 176 15.45 -9.97 0.81
CA THR A 176 15.83 -9.51 -0.53
C THR A 176 14.73 -9.81 -1.56
N ALA A 177 14.08 -10.98 -1.50
CA ALA A 177 12.98 -11.31 -2.39
C ALA A 177 11.79 -10.36 -2.23
N LEU A 178 11.42 -10.00 -0.99
CA LEU A 178 10.39 -9.00 -0.74
C LEU A 178 10.80 -7.63 -1.29
N GLN A 179 12.03 -7.17 -1.04
CA GLN A 179 12.51 -5.90 -1.59
C GLN A 179 12.47 -5.86 -3.13
N VAL A 180 12.93 -6.93 -3.78
CA VAL A 180 12.87 -7.06 -5.25
C VAL A 180 11.43 -7.06 -5.73
N LEU A 181 10.51 -7.75 -5.04
CA LEU A 181 9.08 -7.73 -5.34
C LEU A 181 8.50 -6.31 -5.23
N GLY A 182 8.89 -5.55 -4.21
CA GLY A 182 8.46 -4.16 -4.04
C GLY A 182 8.93 -3.26 -5.18
N VAL A 183 10.21 -3.38 -5.57
CA VAL A 183 10.78 -2.63 -6.70
C VAL A 183 10.13 -3.04 -8.02
N ALA A 184 9.96 -4.34 -8.26
CA ALA A 184 9.28 -4.84 -9.45
C ALA A 184 7.83 -4.36 -9.52
N GLY A 185 7.12 -4.37 -8.38
CA GLY A 185 5.77 -3.81 -8.26
C GLY A 185 5.72 -2.32 -8.61
N ALA A 186 6.66 -1.54 -8.09
CA ALA A 186 6.78 -0.11 -8.43
C ALA A 186 7.04 0.11 -9.93
N ILE A 187 7.95 -0.67 -10.53
CA ILE A 187 8.25 -0.58 -11.98
C ILE A 187 7.03 -0.94 -12.83
N LEU A 188 6.34 -2.04 -12.50
CA LEU A 188 5.14 -2.47 -13.19
C LEU A 188 3.98 -1.48 -13.03
N ALA A 189 3.96 -0.72 -11.93
CA ALA A 189 3.00 0.35 -11.71
C ALA A 189 3.30 1.64 -12.50
N LEU A 190 4.53 1.82 -13.03
CA LEU A 190 4.91 3.05 -13.74
C LEU A 190 4.06 3.38 -14.97
N PRO A 191 3.76 2.43 -15.89
CA PRO A 191 2.93 2.74 -17.05
C PRO A 191 1.53 3.21 -16.64
N PHE A 192 0.95 2.61 -15.59
CA PHE A 192 -0.34 3.00 -15.04
C PHE A 192 -0.27 4.37 -14.35
N ALA A 193 0.80 4.65 -13.61
CA ALA A 193 1.04 5.97 -13.03
C ALA A 193 1.15 7.04 -14.12
N ILE A 194 1.90 6.77 -15.19
CA ILE A 194 2.06 7.69 -16.32
C ILE A 194 0.72 7.92 -17.03
N ALA A 195 -0.06 6.86 -17.27
CA ALA A 195 -1.38 6.97 -17.90
C ALA A 195 -2.38 7.77 -17.06
N THR A 196 -2.31 7.66 -15.72
CA THR A 196 -3.27 8.29 -14.81
C THR A 196 -2.91 9.73 -14.39
N VAL A 197 -1.63 10.02 -14.19
CA VAL A 197 -1.19 11.34 -13.70
C VAL A 197 -0.26 12.09 -14.65
N GLY A 198 0.26 11.44 -15.69
CA GLY A 198 1.21 12.01 -16.65
C GLY A 198 2.66 11.98 -16.14
N VAL A 199 3.61 11.86 -17.07
CA VAL A 199 5.05 11.68 -16.79
C VAL A 199 5.60 12.66 -15.76
N ALA A 200 5.32 13.97 -15.92
CA ALA A 200 5.84 14.99 -15.01
C ALA A 200 5.32 14.81 -13.57
N ALA A 201 4.05 14.44 -13.40
CA ALA A 201 3.47 14.23 -12.09
C ALA A 201 3.92 12.90 -11.47
N THR A 202 4.16 11.86 -12.29
CA THR A 202 4.78 10.61 -11.85
C THR A 202 6.19 10.86 -11.31
N ILE A 203 7.00 11.65 -12.01
CA ILE A 203 8.35 12.02 -11.55
C ILE A 203 8.27 12.85 -10.27
N GLY A 204 7.41 13.89 -10.24
CA GLY A 204 7.24 14.72 -9.04
C GLY A 204 6.76 13.92 -7.83
N GLY A 205 5.84 12.98 -8.04
CA GLY A 205 5.38 12.05 -7.02
C GLY A 205 6.48 11.11 -6.56
N ALA A 206 7.28 10.52 -7.45
CA ALA A 206 8.38 9.65 -7.07
C ALA A 206 9.46 10.39 -6.24
N VAL A 207 9.84 11.60 -6.67
CA VAL A 207 10.86 12.42 -5.98
C VAL A 207 10.38 12.81 -4.58
N LEU A 208 9.18 13.41 -4.47
CA LEU A 208 8.67 13.82 -3.16
C LEU A 208 8.23 12.63 -2.30
N GLY A 209 7.85 11.50 -2.90
CA GLY A 209 7.64 10.24 -2.19
C GLY A 209 8.92 9.70 -1.57
N TYR A 210 10.05 9.74 -2.28
CA TYR A 210 11.34 9.35 -1.71
C TYR A 210 11.72 10.20 -0.50
N TYR A 211 11.65 11.53 -0.62
CA TYR A 211 11.95 12.43 0.51
C TYR A 211 10.92 12.30 1.64
N GLY A 212 9.63 12.19 1.29
CA GLY A 212 8.57 11.94 2.25
C GLY A 212 8.83 10.67 3.05
N GLY A 213 9.27 9.59 2.41
CA GLY A 213 9.63 8.37 3.11
C GLY A 213 10.86 8.52 4.00
N LYS A 214 11.91 9.19 3.53
CA LYS A 214 13.08 9.47 4.36
C LYS A 214 12.69 10.22 5.65
N TYR A 215 12.02 11.36 5.52
CA TYR A 215 11.63 12.19 6.66
C TYR A 215 10.54 11.54 7.53
N GLY A 216 9.64 10.79 6.91
CA GLY A 216 8.65 9.98 7.63
C GLY A 216 9.31 8.92 8.49
N GLY A 217 10.37 8.27 7.99
CA GLY A 217 11.16 7.31 8.76
C GLY A 217 11.86 7.94 9.95
N GLU A 218 12.55 9.06 9.72
CA GLU A 218 13.21 9.83 10.79
C GLU A 218 12.21 10.25 11.88
N ALA A 219 11.03 10.76 11.48
CA ALA A 219 9.96 11.13 12.40
C ALA A 219 9.38 9.92 13.15
N GLY A 220 9.19 8.80 12.46
CA GLY A 220 8.73 7.54 13.07
C GLY A 220 9.71 7.02 14.11
N ARG A 221 11.00 7.02 13.79
CA ARG A 221 12.07 6.63 14.72
C ARG A 221 12.09 7.55 15.95
N ALA A 222 12.05 8.87 15.74
CA ALA A 222 12.04 9.85 16.83
C ALA A 222 10.81 9.68 17.74
N LEU A 223 9.63 9.37 17.16
CA LEU A 223 8.43 9.03 17.93
C LEU A 223 8.62 7.74 18.74
N GLY A 224 9.23 6.70 18.17
CA GLY A 224 9.58 5.48 18.89
C GLY A 224 10.54 5.74 20.05
N GLU A 225 11.53 6.63 19.87
CA GLU A 225 12.43 7.07 20.93
C GLU A 225 11.69 7.84 22.03
N ALA A 226 10.80 8.76 21.68
CA ALA A 226 9.99 9.53 22.63
C ALA A 226 9.02 8.64 23.42
N LEU A 227 8.51 7.57 22.83
CA LEU A 227 7.66 6.57 23.48
C LEU A 227 8.45 5.55 24.31
N GLY A 228 9.78 5.66 24.38
CA GLY A 228 10.62 4.72 25.12
C GLY A 228 10.59 3.30 24.56
N MET A 229 10.29 3.15 23.26
CA MET A 229 10.22 1.84 22.61
C MET A 229 11.60 1.17 22.54
N SER A 230 11.61 -0.17 22.53
CA SER A 230 12.80 -0.96 22.22
C SER A 230 13.35 -0.62 20.83
N GLU A 231 14.62 -0.95 20.54
CA GLU A 231 15.18 -0.71 19.19
C GLU A 231 14.37 -1.36 18.07
N ALA A 232 13.75 -2.51 18.34
CA ALA A 232 12.86 -3.14 17.40
C ALA A 232 11.55 -2.35 17.20
N GLY A 233 10.97 -1.80 18.28
CA GLY A 233 9.82 -0.89 18.19
C GLY A 233 10.15 0.40 17.44
N LYS A 234 11.34 0.97 17.65
CA LYS A 234 11.83 2.14 16.88
C LYS A 234 11.93 1.82 15.40
N ARG A 235 12.48 0.66 15.02
CA ARG A 235 12.54 0.20 13.62
C ARG A 235 11.17 -0.04 13.01
N ALA A 236 10.22 -0.55 13.79
CA ALA A 236 8.84 -0.69 13.34
C ALA A 236 8.20 0.67 13.04
N MET A 237 8.38 1.65 13.93
CA MET A 237 7.88 3.02 13.75
C MET A 237 8.59 3.74 12.59
N GLU A 238 9.90 3.54 12.43
CA GLU A 238 10.67 4.03 11.28
C GLU A 238 10.11 3.46 9.96
N ALA A 239 9.91 2.15 9.87
CA ALA A 239 9.37 1.52 8.66
C ALA A 239 7.93 1.99 8.35
N GLY A 240 7.08 2.12 9.37
CA GLY A 240 5.73 2.66 9.22
C GLY A 240 5.75 4.13 8.79
N GLY A 241 6.65 4.92 9.37
CA GLY A 241 6.90 6.31 9.01
C GLY A 241 7.40 6.47 7.58
N GLN A 242 8.32 5.61 7.12
CA GLN A 242 8.82 5.63 5.74
C GLN A 242 7.70 5.41 4.72
N PHE A 243 6.81 4.46 5.00
CA PHE A 243 5.70 4.19 4.10
C PHE A 243 4.68 5.32 4.08
N LEU A 244 4.24 5.77 5.26
CA LEU A 244 3.24 6.83 5.37
C LEU A 244 3.77 8.15 4.80
N GLY A 245 5.00 8.51 5.17
CA GLY A 245 5.68 9.67 4.65
C GLY A 245 5.86 9.60 3.13
N GLY A 246 6.19 8.42 2.59
CA GLY A 246 6.31 8.21 1.15
C GLY A 246 4.99 8.40 0.41
N MET A 247 3.89 7.91 0.96
CA MET A 247 2.54 8.12 0.42
C MET A 247 2.15 9.61 0.42
N ILE A 248 2.36 10.29 1.54
CA ILE A 248 2.04 11.72 1.68
C ILE A 248 2.89 12.56 0.72
N GLY A 249 4.20 12.32 0.70
CA GLY A 249 5.14 13.01 -0.19
C GLY A 249 4.80 12.77 -1.66
N GLY A 250 4.46 11.54 -2.03
CA GLY A 250 4.05 11.20 -3.40
C GLY A 250 2.78 11.91 -3.84
N ALA A 251 1.74 11.91 -2.98
CA ALA A 251 0.50 12.63 -3.26
C ALA A 251 0.71 14.15 -3.37
N ALA A 252 1.55 14.73 -2.51
CA ALA A 252 1.91 16.14 -2.57
C ALA A 252 2.66 16.47 -3.87
N GLY A 253 3.59 15.62 -4.31
CA GLY A 253 4.32 15.82 -5.56
C GLY A 253 3.45 15.76 -6.80
N VAL A 254 2.52 14.80 -6.88
CA VAL A 254 1.53 14.74 -7.95
C VAL A 254 0.68 16.02 -7.99
N LYS A 255 0.17 16.47 -6.83
CA LYS A 255 -0.64 17.70 -6.73
C LYS A 255 0.16 18.95 -7.11
N GLY A 256 1.39 19.06 -6.61
CA GLY A 256 2.27 20.20 -6.88
C GLY A 256 2.61 20.34 -8.35
N VAL A 257 2.96 19.22 -9.02
CA VAL A 257 3.23 19.24 -10.46
C VAL A 257 1.98 19.52 -11.28
N ARG A 258 0.80 18.98 -10.92
CA ARG A 258 -0.47 19.33 -11.58
C ARG A 258 -0.78 20.83 -11.45
N ALA A 259 -0.56 21.42 -10.27
CA ALA A 259 -0.77 22.85 -10.04
C ALA A 259 0.25 23.72 -10.79
N PHE A 260 1.50 23.26 -10.95
CA PHE A 260 2.48 23.93 -11.77
C PHE A 260 2.10 23.85 -13.26
N ASN A 261 1.80 22.65 -13.76
CA ASN A 261 1.44 22.43 -15.17
C ASN A 261 0.14 23.13 -15.57
N SER A 262 -0.78 23.43 -14.64
CA SER A 262 -1.97 24.22 -14.96
C SER A 262 -1.66 25.71 -15.18
N ARG A 263 -0.57 26.22 -14.61
CA ARG A 263 -0.19 27.65 -14.63
C ARG A 263 0.98 27.96 -15.55
N TYR A 264 1.85 26.98 -15.77
CA TYR A 264 3.13 27.15 -16.45
C TYR A 264 3.36 26.03 -17.45
N GLN A 265 4.09 26.32 -18.53
CA GLN A 265 4.57 25.34 -19.48
C GLN A 265 6.06 25.58 -19.75
N ILE A 266 6.79 24.50 -19.95
CA ILE A 266 8.21 24.55 -20.31
C ILE A 266 8.30 24.47 -21.82
N VAL A 267 8.88 25.49 -22.46
CA VAL A 267 9.02 25.57 -23.92
C VAL A 267 10.50 25.60 -24.28
N ALA A 268 10.91 24.73 -25.20
CA ALA A 268 12.24 24.76 -25.79
C ALA A 268 12.25 25.68 -27.01
N GLN A 269 13.20 26.61 -27.09
CA GLN A 269 13.37 27.45 -28.28
C GLN A 269 13.96 26.62 -29.44
N PRO A 270 13.35 26.63 -30.65
CA PRO A 270 13.89 25.91 -31.81
C PRO A 270 15.23 26.50 -32.25
N GLY A 271 16.21 25.65 -32.58
CA GLY A 271 17.49 26.05 -33.18
C GLY A 271 18.73 26.02 -32.27
N THR A 272 18.58 25.72 -30.98
CA THR A 272 19.72 25.59 -30.05
C THR A 272 19.54 24.40 -29.11
N LEU A 273 19.83 23.18 -29.59
CA LEU A 273 19.98 22.00 -28.72
C LEU A 273 21.36 22.04 -28.05
N GLY A 274 21.50 22.87 -27.01
CA GLY A 274 22.64 22.79 -26.10
C GLY A 274 22.32 21.84 -24.94
N MET A 275 23.22 20.90 -24.62
CA MET A 275 23.07 19.89 -23.56
C MET A 275 22.93 20.47 -22.12
N ASN A 276 22.95 21.79 -21.96
CA ASN A 276 23.02 22.47 -20.65
C ASN A 276 21.67 23.05 -20.19
N GLY A 277 20.57 22.81 -20.92
CA GLY A 277 19.22 23.27 -20.52
C GLY A 277 18.96 24.79 -20.61
N GLY A 278 19.93 25.59 -21.06
CA GLY A 278 19.79 27.06 -21.22
C GLY A 278 18.76 27.51 -22.27
N ASN A 279 18.19 26.57 -23.02
CA ASN A 279 17.15 26.78 -24.03
C ASN A 279 15.71 26.50 -23.52
N LEU A 280 15.56 26.08 -22.26
CA LEU A 280 14.26 25.85 -21.63
C LEU A 280 13.77 27.13 -20.95
N LYS A 281 12.63 27.67 -21.40
CA LYS A 281 11.97 28.80 -20.73
C LYS A 281 10.70 28.32 -20.05
N ILE A 282 10.58 28.65 -18.76
CA ILE A 282 9.31 28.56 -18.04
C ILE A 282 8.49 29.77 -18.43
N VAL A 283 7.48 29.55 -19.26
CA VAL A 283 6.50 30.58 -19.60
C VAL A 283 5.22 30.28 -18.88
N ARG A 284 4.59 31.33 -18.35
CA ARG A 284 3.21 31.23 -17.88
C ARG A 284 2.40 30.69 -19.05
N ARG A 285 1.67 29.61 -18.83
CA ARG A 285 0.77 29.10 -19.85
C ARG A 285 -0.18 30.27 -20.17
N PRO A 286 -0.25 30.76 -21.42
CA PRO A 286 -1.23 31.78 -21.75
C PRO A 286 -2.60 31.23 -21.35
N PRO A 287 -3.53 32.06 -20.81
CA PRO A 287 -4.92 31.63 -20.73
C PRO A 287 -5.25 31.06 -22.10
N GLN A 288 -5.75 29.82 -22.15
CA GLN A 288 -6.10 29.19 -23.41
C GLN A 288 -6.78 30.26 -24.26
N PRO A 289 -6.29 30.56 -25.48
CA PRO A 289 -7.16 31.20 -26.43
C PRO A 289 -8.40 30.34 -26.39
N THR A 290 -9.53 30.90 -26.01
CA THR A 290 -10.78 30.34 -26.47
C THR A 290 -10.63 30.44 -27.99
N THR A 291 -10.12 29.39 -28.62
CA THR A 291 -10.63 28.98 -29.92
C THR A 291 -12.09 28.64 -29.67
N SER A 292 -12.85 29.72 -29.45
CA SER A 292 -14.26 29.78 -29.71
C SER A 292 -14.36 29.57 -31.21
N LEU A 293 -14.49 28.30 -31.60
CA LEU A 293 -15.66 28.03 -32.42
C LEU A 293 -16.81 28.73 -31.69
N LYS A 294 -17.33 29.80 -32.31
CA LYS A 294 -18.49 30.62 -31.90
C LYS A 294 -19.26 29.93 -30.78
N PRO A 295 -19.56 30.59 -29.63
CA PRO A 295 -20.14 29.92 -28.47
C PRO A 295 -21.26 29.00 -28.93
N ALA A 296 -20.97 27.70 -28.98
CA ALA A 296 -22.00 26.72 -29.20
C ALA A 296 -22.88 26.88 -27.97
N LYS A 297 -24.18 27.06 -28.19
CA LYS A 297 -25.21 27.10 -27.14
C LYS A 297 -24.82 26.13 -26.01
N PRO A 298 -25.01 26.49 -24.73
CA PRO A 298 -24.73 25.57 -23.62
C PRO A 298 -25.25 24.18 -23.99
N VAL A 299 -24.36 23.18 -23.95
CA VAL A 299 -24.71 21.82 -24.35
C VAL A 299 -25.82 21.36 -23.41
N SER A 300 -27.06 21.40 -23.91
CA SER A 300 -28.21 20.99 -23.14
C SER A 300 -28.13 19.48 -22.95
N TYR A 301 -27.94 19.02 -21.71
CA TYR A 301 -28.14 17.63 -21.32
C TYR A 301 -29.60 17.36 -20.93
N GLU A 302 -30.54 18.16 -21.44
CA GLU A 302 -31.97 17.92 -21.23
C GLU A 302 -32.37 16.57 -21.81
N ARG A 303 -33.30 15.92 -21.12
CA ARG A 303 -33.86 14.63 -21.50
C ARG A 303 -34.45 14.72 -22.90
N PRO A 304 -34.00 13.89 -23.85
CA PRO A 304 -34.64 13.80 -25.16
C PRO A 304 -36.09 13.37 -24.99
N SER A 305 -36.99 13.91 -25.82
CA SER A 305 -38.42 13.57 -25.79
C SER A 305 -38.72 12.16 -26.31
N GLY A 306 -37.73 11.50 -26.93
CA GLY A 306 -37.88 10.15 -27.45
C GLY A 306 -36.58 9.56 -27.97
N PHE A 307 -36.70 8.34 -28.48
CA PHE A 307 -35.60 7.53 -29.00
C PHE A 307 -35.53 7.59 -30.52
N ARG A 308 -34.35 7.29 -31.07
CA ARG A 308 -34.12 7.14 -32.51
C ARG A 308 -34.93 5.94 -33.03
N LYS A 309 -35.29 6.02 -34.31
CA LYS A 309 -36.03 4.96 -35.02
C LYS A 309 -35.30 3.61 -34.85
N GLY A 310 -36.05 2.59 -34.43
CA GLY A 310 -35.54 1.22 -34.27
C GLY A 310 -34.88 0.89 -32.93
N VAL A 311 -34.66 1.87 -32.03
CA VAL A 311 -34.09 1.60 -30.70
C VAL A 311 -35.08 0.80 -29.85
N ARG A 312 -36.35 1.22 -29.82
CA ARG A 312 -37.43 0.49 -29.11
C ARG A 312 -37.55 -0.95 -29.56
N ASP A 313 -37.53 -1.17 -30.88
CA ASP A 313 -37.64 -2.50 -31.47
C ASP A 313 -36.46 -3.38 -31.03
N LYS A 314 -35.22 -2.86 -31.12
CA LYS A 314 -34.02 -3.57 -30.64
C LYS A 314 -34.05 -3.92 -29.16
N VAL A 315 -34.58 -3.03 -28.32
CA VAL A 315 -34.74 -3.29 -26.88
C VAL A 315 -35.75 -4.42 -26.65
N TRP A 316 -36.84 -4.44 -27.42
CA TRP A 316 -37.82 -5.50 -27.36
C TRP A 316 -37.26 -6.85 -27.84
N GLU A 317 -36.61 -6.86 -29.01
CA GLU A 317 -35.97 -8.06 -29.57
C GLU A 317 -34.92 -8.65 -28.63
N SER A 318 -34.09 -7.80 -28.01
CA SER A 318 -33.03 -8.25 -27.10
C SER A 318 -33.55 -8.74 -25.73
N ALA A 319 -34.81 -8.46 -25.40
CA ALA A 319 -35.46 -8.90 -24.18
C ALA A 319 -36.25 -10.22 -24.34
N ARG A 320 -36.29 -10.81 -25.54
CA ARG A 320 -36.96 -12.10 -25.76
C ARG A 320 -36.22 -13.22 -25.03
N GLY A 321 -36.97 -13.99 -24.25
CA GLY A 321 -36.48 -15.21 -23.62
C GLY A 321 -36.26 -16.34 -24.63
N PRO A 322 -35.74 -17.50 -24.18
CA PRO A 322 -35.59 -18.70 -24.99
C PRO A 322 -36.92 -19.22 -25.58
N ASP A 323 -38.04 -18.85 -24.95
CA ASP A 323 -39.42 -19.13 -25.36
C ASP A 323 -39.98 -18.11 -26.37
N GLY A 324 -39.21 -17.07 -26.74
CA GLY A 324 -39.63 -16.00 -27.65
C GLY A 324 -40.45 -14.89 -26.98
N GLU A 325 -40.77 -15.04 -25.69
CA GLU A 325 -41.62 -14.13 -24.93
C GLU A 325 -40.78 -13.06 -24.20
N VAL A 326 -41.33 -11.84 -24.08
CA VAL A 326 -40.72 -10.76 -23.30
C VAL A 326 -41.41 -10.70 -21.95
N ARG A 327 -40.65 -10.63 -20.85
CA ARG A 327 -41.20 -10.65 -19.48
C ARG A 327 -40.82 -9.40 -18.70
N ASN A 328 -41.75 -8.91 -17.87
CA ASN A 328 -41.50 -7.77 -17.00
C ASN A 328 -40.47 -8.15 -15.91
N PRO A 329 -39.36 -7.40 -15.73
CA PRO A 329 -38.25 -7.77 -14.83
C PRO A 329 -38.62 -8.01 -13.36
N GLY A 330 -39.63 -7.30 -12.84
CA GLY A 330 -40.03 -7.42 -11.44
C GLY A 330 -41.11 -8.46 -11.16
N THR A 331 -41.99 -8.73 -12.12
CA THR A 331 -43.18 -9.60 -11.90
C THR A 331 -43.15 -10.91 -12.68
N GLY A 332 -42.27 -11.04 -13.68
CA GLY A 332 -42.19 -12.22 -14.56
C GLY A 332 -43.35 -12.38 -15.54
N GLU A 333 -44.28 -11.41 -15.55
CA GLU A 333 -45.45 -11.37 -16.42
C GLU A 333 -45.04 -11.24 -17.89
N VAL A 334 -45.66 -12.04 -18.77
CA VAL A 334 -45.45 -11.98 -20.22
C VAL A 334 -46.06 -10.69 -20.77
N MET A 335 -45.25 -9.93 -21.51
CA MET A 335 -45.60 -8.64 -22.07
C MET A 335 -45.99 -8.77 -23.54
N ASP A 336 -47.10 -8.12 -23.90
CA ASP A 336 -47.56 -8.03 -25.29
C ASP A 336 -46.97 -6.78 -25.95
N PRO A 337 -46.30 -6.89 -27.12
CA PRO A 337 -45.72 -5.75 -27.81
C PRO A 337 -46.76 -4.71 -28.26
N ASN A 338 -48.03 -5.11 -28.42
CA ASN A 338 -49.13 -4.23 -28.82
C ASN A 338 -49.80 -3.52 -27.64
N LYS A 339 -49.43 -3.88 -26.39
CA LYS A 339 -49.91 -3.19 -25.19
C LYS A 339 -48.94 -2.07 -24.78
N PRO A 340 -49.40 -1.05 -24.04
CA PRO A 340 -48.52 0.01 -23.55
C PRO A 340 -47.41 -0.54 -22.64
N TRP A 341 -46.16 -0.31 -23.04
CA TRP A 341 -44.96 -0.61 -22.26
C TRP A 341 -43.99 0.57 -22.30
N ASP A 342 -43.23 0.73 -21.21
CA ASP A 342 -42.25 1.79 -21.03
C ASP A 342 -40.82 1.27 -21.28
N MET A 343 -39.96 2.16 -21.79
CA MET A 343 -38.52 1.91 -21.85
C MET A 343 -37.90 2.20 -20.48
N GLY A 344 -37.88 1.17 -19.63
CA GLY A 344 -37.18 1.22 -18.34
C GLY A 344 -35.67 1.23 -18.55
N HIS A 345 -34.95 1.97 -17.70
CA HIS A 345 -33.49 1.86 -17.65
C HIS A 345 -33.12 0.61 -16.87
N LYS A 346 -32.08 -0.11 -17.31
CA LYS A 346 -31.47 -1.14 -16.47
C LYS A 346 -30.88 -0.49 -15.21
N PRO A 347 -30.80 -1.22 -14.08
CA PRO A 347 -30.18 -0.71 -12.86
C PRO A 347 -28.77 -0.15 -13.16
N GLY A 348 -28.48 1.07 -12.68
CA GLY A 348 -27.21 1.76 -12.93
C GLY A 348 -27.14 2.57 -14.23
N TYR A 349 -28.14 2.47 -15.12
CA TYR A 349 -28.24 3.25 -16.36
C TYR A 349 -29.24 4.40 -16.25
N GLU A 350 -29.67 4.77 -15.05
CA GLU A 350 -30.74 5.74 -14.84
C GLU A 350 -30.42 7.09 -15.51
N PHE A 351 -31.44 7.73 -16.10
CA PHE A 351 -31.25 8.98 -16.85
C PHE A 351 -30.54 10.08 -16.05
N ARG A 352 -30.85 10.22 -14.75
CA ARG A 352 -30.21 11.21 -13.86
C ARG A 352 -28.70 10.98 -13.77
N LYS A 353 -28.26 9.72 -13.73
CA LYS A 353 -26.86 9.32 -13.63
C LYS A 353 -26.14 9.53 -14.97
N HIS A 354 -26.79 9.23 -16.10
CA HIS A 354 -26.29 9.58 -17.43
C HIS A 354 -26.08 11.09 -17.58
N GLN A 355 -27.07 11.87 -17.16
CA GLN A 355 -27.01 13.33 -17.21
C GLN A 355 -25.83 13.89 -16.39
N GLN A 356 -25.64 13.40 -15.16
CA GLN A 356 -24.52 13.79 -14.30
C GLN A 356 -23.16 13.37 -14.90
N SER A 357 -23.06 12.12 -15.36
CA SER A 357 -21.88 11.59 -16.06
C SER A 357 -21.51 12.41 -17.29
N ALA A 358 -22.49 12.83 -18.08
CA ALA A 358 -22.27 13.65 -19.26
C ALA A 358 -21.79 15.07 -18.91
N MET A 359 -22.32 15.64 -17.81
CA MET A 359 -21.84 16.93 -17.27
C MET A 359 -20.40 16.84 -16.79
N ASP A 360 -20.06 15.79 -16.04
CA ASP A 360 -18.72 15.59 -15.47
C ASP A 360 -17.66 15.30 -16.55
N ARG A 361 -18.04 14.57 -17.60
CA ARG A 361 -17.14 14.27 -18.75
C ARG A 361 -17.10 15.36 -19.81
N GLY A 362 -18.05 16.29 -19.82
CA GLY A 362 -18.13 17.36 -20.81
C GLY A 362 -18.33 16.86 -22.25
N ILE A 363 -19.11 15.79 -22.45
CA ILE A 363 -19.32 15.19 -23.79
C ILE A 363 -20.19 16.06 -24.70
N SER A 364 -20.08 15.86 -26.02
CA SER A 364 -20.94 16.58 -26.96
C SER A 364 -22.43 16.17 -26.86
N ARG A 365 -23.37 17.05 -27.26
CA ARG A 365 -24.80 16.68 -27.37
C ARG A 365 -25.00 15.44 -28.26
N LYS A 366 -24.15 15.29 -29.29
CA LYS A 366 -24.19 14.16 -30.21
C LYS A 366 -23.82 12.86 -29.50
N GLU A 367 -22.75 12.85 -28.70
CA GLU A 367 -22.37 11.71 -27.86
C GLU A 367 -23.43 11.42 -26.80
N PHE A 368 -23.95 12.45 -26.13
CA PHE A 368 -25.02 12.28 -25.14
C PHE A 368 -26.25 11.60 -25.75
N LEU A 369 -26.62 12.00 -26.98
CA LEU A 369 -27.69 11.37 -27.73
C LEU A 369 -27.32 9.99 -28.27
N ASN A 370 -26.05 9.68 -28.51
CA ASN A 370 -25.64 8.33 -28.89
C ASN A 370 -25.77 7.38 -27.70
N GLU A 371 -25.24 7.76 -26.54
CA GLU A 371 -25.33 6.98 -25.29
C GLU A 371 -26.79 6.81 -24.84
N HIS A 372 -27.63 7.85 -24.97
CA HIS A 372 -29.07 7.76 -24.69
C HIS A 372 -29.83 6.84 -25.66
N ASN A 373 -29.30 6.59 -26.85
CA ASN A 373 -29.94 5.75 -27.85
C ASN A 373 -29.32 4.34 -27.94
N ASP A 374 -28.46 3.97 -26.99
CA ASP A 374 -27.92 2.62 -26.89
C ASP A 374 -29.01 1.67 -26.34
N PRO A 375 -29.47 0.67 -27.13
CA PRO A 375 -30.47 -0.30 -26.67
C PRO A 375 -30.04 -1.10 -25.43
N SER A 376 -28.74 -1.28 -25.21
CA SER A 376 -28.22 -2.10 -24.11
C SER A 376 -28.52 -1.52 -22.73
N HIS A 377 -28.79 -0.20 -22.64
CA HIS A 377 -29.11 0.51 -21.40
C HIS A 377 -30.57 0.34 -20.95
N TYR A 378 -31.41 -0.23 -21.82
CA TYR A 378 -32.85 -0.28 -21.62
C TYR A 378 -33.37 -1.71 -21.52
N ARG A 379 -34.56 -1.84 -20.93
CA ARG A 379 -35.35 -3.08 -20.94
C ARG A 379 -36.85 -2.72 -21.01
N PRO A 380 -37.70 -3.57 -21.62
CA PRO A 380 -39.14 -3.39 -21.58
C PRO A 380 -39.67 -3.53 -20.15
N GLU A 381 -40.46 -2.56 -19.70
CA GLU A 381 -41.10 -2.61 -18.39
C GLU A 381 -42.57 -2.20 -18.48
N LEU A 382 -43.40 -2.72 -17.57
CA LEU A 382 -44.78 -2.24 -17.44
C LEU A 382 -44.80 -0.83 -16.84
N PRO A 383 -45.69 0.08 -17.31
CA PRO A 383 -45.72 1.46 -16.82
C PRO A 383 -45.92 1.61 -15.31
N SER A 384 -46.64 0.67 -14.67
CA SER A 384 -46.83 0.65 -13.22
C SER A 384 -45.54 0.33 -12.46
N TYR A 385 -44.67 -0.51 -13.02
CA TYR A 385 -43.41 -0.93 -12.41
C TYR A 385 -42.30 0.11 -12.63
N ASN A 386 -42.16 0.64 -13.84
CA ASN A 386 -41.19 1.70 -14.15
C ASN A 386 -41.43 2.97 -13.30
N ARG A 387 -42.69 3.32 -13.02
CA ARG A 387 -43.05 4.49 -12.20
C ARG A 387 -42.94 4.29 -10.70
N SER A 388 -42.77 3.05 -10.23
CA SER A 388 -42.62 2.76 -8.80
C SER A 388 -41.18 2.88 -8.31
N HIS A 389 -40.22 3.11 -9.20
CA HIS A 389 -38.78 3.17 -8.92
C HIS A 389 -38.23 1.90 -8.22
N ALA A 390 -38.99 0.81 -8.18
CA ALA A 390 -38.67 -0.40 -7.42
C ALA A 390 -37.47 -1.21 -7.97
N GLY A 391 -37.04 -0.89 -9.20
CA GLY A 391 -35.89 -1.50 -9.87
C GLY A 391 -34.67 -0.58 -10.01
N GLU A 392 -34.68 0.61 -9.40
CA GLU A 392 -33.56 1.56 -9.48
C GLU A 392 -32.43 1.17 -8.53
N ASP A 393 -31.19 1.37 -8.99
CA ASP A 393 -30.02 1.23 -8.15
C ASP A 393 -29.86 2.49 -7.29
N MET A 394 -29.98 2.31 -5.97
CA MET A 394 -29.87 3.38 -4.96
C MET A 394 -28.45 3.93 -4.80
N THR A 395 -27.45 3.31 -5.43
CA THR A 395 -26.08 3.86 -5.47
C THR A 395 -25.99 5.08 -6.41
N GLY A 396 -24.97 5.92 -6.24
CA GLY A 396 -24.73 7.08 -7.11
C GLY A 396 -24.06 6.76 -8.44
N ASP A 397 -23.74 5.48 -8.69
CA ASP A 397 -22.82 5.07 -9.74
C ASP A 397 -23.54 4.87 -11.08
N TYR A 398 -22.98 5.46 -12.16
CA TYR A 398 -23.47 5.30 -13.53
C TYR A 398 -22.70 4.19 -14.25
N LEU A 399 -23.40 3.20 -14.79
CA LEU A 399 -22.81 2.03 -15.47
C LEU A 399 -22.71 2.18 -16.99
N GLY A 400 -23.09 3.34 -17.55
CA GLY A 400 -22.99 3.61 -18.97
C GLY A 400 -21.62 4.14 -19.41
N PHE A 401 -21.02 3.44 -20.38
CA PHE A 401 -20.35 3.94 -21.59
C PHE A 401 -20.39 2.88 -22.68
#